data_AF-A0AAV5TY55-F1
#
_entry.id   AF-A0AAV5TY55-F1
#
_cell.length_a   1.000
_cell.length_b   1.000
_cell.length_c   1.000
_cell.angle_alpha   90.00
_cell.angle_beta   90.00
_cell.angle_gamma   90.00
#
_symmetry.space_group_name_H-M   'P 1'
#
loop_
_entity.id
_entity.type
_entity.pdbx_description
1 polymer ?
#
loop_
_entity_poly.entity_id
_entity_poly.type
_entity_poly.pdbx_seq_one_letter_code
_entity_poly.pdbx_strand_id
1 'polypeptide(L)'
;MDGLENDIDKLHDLHVKILSRLHNPDADEELKTKTSEIHSKMRALKKEITSMHQHLASSGEQSATVSNRIIKEQANRLIRKLLSLGEKFENEQMEYKEKTMRNYSAYLNVCELPLFID
;
A
#
# COMPACT_ATOMS: atom_id res chain seq x y z
N MET A 1 -12.42 -4.42 3.59
CA MET A 1 -11.49 -3.34 3.99
C MET A 1 -10.46 -3.86 4.99
N ASP A 2 -10.88 -4.55 6.06
CA ASP A 2 -9.97 -5.01 7.11
C ASP A 2 -8.95 -6.07 6.63
N GLY A 3 -9.28 -6.82 5.57
CA GLY A 3 -8.33 -7.71 4.91
C GLY A 3 -7.19 -6.97 4.17
N LEU A 4 -7.46 -5.80 3.58
CA LEU A 4 -6.43 -5.00 2.88
C LEU A 4 -5.47 -4.34 3.88
N GLU A 5 -6.00 -3.90 5.01
CA GLU A 5 -5.21 -3.35 6.11
C GLU A 5 -4.24 -4.39 6.68
N ASN A 6 -4.72 -5.61 6.93
CA ASN A 6 -3.89 -6.73 7.34
C ASN A 6 -2.84 -7.13 6.28
N ASP A 7 -3.16 -7.01 4.99
CA ASP A 7 -2.19 -7.28 3.93
C ASP A 7 -1.06 -6.24 3.89
N ILE A 8 -1.39 -4.97 4.14
CA ILE A 8 -0.41 -3.88 4.29
C ILE A 8 0.45 -4.12 5.55
N ASP A 9 -0.14 -4.47 6.68
CA ASP A 9 0.63 -4.80 7.90
C ASP A 9 1.61 -5.97 7.67
N LYS A 10 1.17 -7.02 6.97
CA LYS A 10 2.06 -8.14 6.58
C LYS A 10 3.18 -7.72 5.63
N LEU A 11 2.94 -6.71 4.79
CA LEU A 11 3.96 -6.15 3.91
C LEU A 11 5.04 -5.43 4.72
N HIS A 12 4.63 -4.67 5.74
CA HIS A 12 5.55 -4.04 6.69
C HIS A 12 6.43 -5.08 7.40
N ASP A 13 5.85 -6.16 7.91
CA ASP A 13 6.61 -7.25 8.56
C ASP A 13 7.65 -7.86 7.60
N LEU A 14 7.28 -8.01 6.33
CA LEU A 14 8.16 -8.53 5.30
C LEU A 14 9.30 -7.55 4.97
N HIS A 15 9.03 -6.23 4.90
CA HIS A 15 10.05 -5.20 4.76
C HIS A 15 11.06 -5.26 5.91
N VAL A 16 10.60 -5.35 7.17
CA VAL A 16 11.47 -5.47 8.35
C VAL A 16 12.33 -6.73 8.27
N LYS A 17 11.73 -7.87 7.89
CA LYS A 17 12.44 -9.14 7.74
C LYS A 17 13.54 -9.07 6.70
N ILE A 18 13.28 -8.47 5.53
CA ILE A 18 14.27 -8.32 4.45
C ILE A 18 15.40 -7.37 4.89
N LEU A 19 15.07 -6.24 5.51
CA LEU A 19 16.08 -5.29 6.00
C LEU A 19 16.97 -5.86 7.11
N SER A 20 16.47 -6.84 7.88
CA SER A 20 17.19 -7.45 9.01
C SER A 20 18.13 -8.61 8.64
N ARG A 21 18.03 -9.17 7.42
CA ARG A 21 18.80 -10.34 6.99
C ARG A 21 19.66 -10.01 5.78
N LEU A 22 20.82 -10.67 5.64
CA LEU A 22 21.51 -10.72 4.35
C LEU A 22 20.56 -11.37 3.33
N HIS A 23 20.32 -10.67 2.22
CA HIS A 23 19.51 -11.03 1.04
C HIS A 23 18.82 -12.40 1.07
N ASN A 24 17.49 -12.41 1.05
CA ASN A 24 16.67 -13.61 0.96
C ASN A 24 15.78 -13.56 -0.29
N PRO A 25 16.13 -14.29 -1.36
CA PRO A 25 15.40 -14.24 -2.64
C PRO A 25 13.95 -14.69 -2.52
N ASP A 26 13.63 -15.63 -1.63
CA ASP A 26 12.25 -16.07 -1.40
C ASP A 26 11.40 -14.95 -0.78
N ALA A 27 12.00 -14.15 0.12
CA ALA A 27 11.34 -13.01 0.73
C ALA A 27 11.14 -11.86 -0.29
N ASP A 28 12.06 -11.69 -1.23
CA ASP A 28 11.92 -10.70 -2.32
C ASP A 28 10.81 -11.09 -3.31
N GLU A 29 10.65 -12.38 -3.62
CA GLU A 29 9.55 -12.89 -4.44
C GLU A 29 8.20 -12.77 -3.72
N GLU A 30 8.15 -13.11 -2.43
CA GLU A 30 6.99 -12.90 -1.58
C GLU A 30 6.59 -11.41 -1.54
N LEU A 31 7.58 -10.50 -1.46
CA LEU A 31 7.36 -9.06 -1.42
C LEU A 31 6.73 -8.54 -2.71
N LYS A 32 7.26 -8.96 -3.86
CA LYS A 32 6.71 -8.61 -5.17
C LYS A 32 5.27 -9.11 -5.33
N THR A 33 5.03 -10.35 -4.91
CA THR A 33 3.71 -10.98 -4.98
C THR A 33 2.70 -10.21 -4.13
N LYS A 34 3.03 -9.96 -2.87
CA LYS A 34 2.16 -9.26 -1.91
C LYS A 34 1.88 -7.82 -2.34
N THR A 35 2.89 -7.13 -2.86
CA THR A 35 2.75 -5.78 -3.43
C THR A 35 1.77 -5.76 -4.60
N SER A 36 1.90 -6.72 -5.53
CA SER A 36 1.00 -6.85 -6.67
C SER A 36 -0.45 -7.14 -6.26
N GLU A 37 -0.65 -8.02 -5.27
CA GLU A 37 -1.96 -8.34 -4.71
C GLU A 37 -2.63 -7.11 -4.08
N ILE A 38 -1.90 -6.33 -3.29
CA ILE A 38 -2.40 -5.10 -2.67
C ILE A 38 -2.83 -4.09 -3.75
N HIS A 39 -2.00 -3.86 -4.77
CA HIS A 39 -2.36 -3.02 -5.90
C HIS A 39 -3.60 -3.53 -6.67
N SER A 40 -3.75 -4.85 -6.82
CA SER A 40 -4.93 -5.44 -7.45
C SER A 40 -6.19 -5.19 -6.63
N LYS A 41 -6.14 -5.43 -5.32
CA LYS A 41 -7.25 -5.20 -4.38
C LYS A 41 -7.64 -3.72 -4.31
N MET A 42 -6.67 -2.81 -4.25
CA MET A 42 -6.93 -1.37 -4.30
C MET A 42 -7.62 -0.94 -5.60
N ARG A 43 -7.18 -1.48 -6.75
CA ARG A 43 -7.82 -1.20 -8.05
C ARG A 43 -9.25 -1.74 -8.12
N ALA A 44 -9.50 -2.93 -7.60
CA ALA A 44 -10.85 -3.50 -7.52
C ALA A 44 -11.77 -2.63 -6.67
N LEU A 45 -11.35 -2.27 -5.45
CA LEU A 45 -12.10 -1.39 -4.55
C LEU A 45 -12.36 -0.01 -5.18
N LYS A 46 -11.37 0.57 -5.87
CA LYS A 46 -11.56 1.83 -6.61
C LYS A 46 -12.66 1.70 -7.67
N LYS A 47 -12.69 0.62 -8.43
CA LYS A 47 -13.73 0.37 -9.45
C LYS A 47 -15.11 0.22 -8.83
N GLU A 48 -15.24 -0.55 -7.76
CA GLU A 48 -16.51 -0.75 -7.05
C GLU A 48 -17.05 0.56 -6.48
N ILE A 49 -16.20 1.36 -5.83
CA ILE A 49 -16.56 2.66 -5.28
C ILE A 49 -16.96 3.64 -6.39
N THR A 50 -16.22 3.66 -7.50
CA THR A 50 -16.54 4.51 -8.66
C THR A 50 -17.88 4.10 -9.27
N SER A 51 -18.15 2.79 -9.38
CA SER A 51 -19.43 2.26 -9.85
C SER A 51 -20.58 2.69 -8.94
N MET A 52 -20.43 2.55 -7.62
CA MET A 52 -21.43 3.05 -6.66
C MET A 52 -21.69 4.55 -6.83
N HIS A 53 -20.64 5.35 -7.05
CA HIS A 53 -20.78 6.78 -7.27
C HIS A 53 -21.49 7.12 -8.60
N GLN A 54 -21.18 6.39 -9.67
CA GLN A 54 -21.82 6.55 -10.98
C GLN A 54 -23.29 6.14 -10.95
N HIS A 55 -23.62 5.03 -10.28
CA HIS A 55 -25.01 4.60 -10.07
C HIS A 55 -25.81 5.64 -9.31
N LEU A 56 -25.22 6.29 -8.30
CA LEU A 56 -25.85 7.41 -7.59
C LEU A 56 -26.03 8.67 -8.45
N ALA A 57 -25.08 8.96 -9.33
CA ALA A 57 -25.17 10.11 -10.25
C ALA A 57 -26.21 9.89 -11.35
N SER A 58 -26.34 8.65 -11.84
CA SER A 58 -27.26 8.29 -12.93
C SER A 58 -28.68 7.97 -12.48
N SER A 59 -28.91 7.73 -11.18
CA SER A 59 -30.26 7.57 -10.61
C SER A 59 -31.03 8.88 -10.43
N GLY A 60 -30.45 10.02 -10.81
CA GLY A 60 -31.14 11.29 -10.96
C GLY A 60 -31.52 11.97 -9.64
N GLU A 61 -31.48 13.29 -9.62
CA GLU A 61 -31.94 14.17 -8.52
C GLU A 61 -33.43 14.01 -8.17
N GLN A 62 -34.18 13.13 -8.84
CA GLN A 62 -35.63 13.02 -8.75
C GLN A 62 -36.16 12.26 -7.52
N SER A 63 -35.29 11.77 -6.64
CA SER A 63 -35.72 11.44 -5.29
C SER A 63 -34.58 11.56 -4.30
N ALA A 64 -34.51 12.69 -3.60
CA ALA A 64 -33.72 12.87 -2.38
C ALA A 64 -34.32 12.00 -1.24
N THR A 65 -34.37 10.68 -1.44
CA THR A 65 -34.74 9.75 -0.37
C THR A 65 -33.61 9.67 0.64
N VAL A 66 -33.97 9.41 1.89
CA VAL A 66 -33.02 9.13 2.98
C VAL A 66 -32.03 8.04 2.57
N SER A 67 -32.47 7.04 1.79
CA SER A 67 -31.62 5.96 1.25
C SER A 67 -30.50 6.48 0.35
N ASN A 68 -30.77 7.39 -0.60
CA ASN A 68 -29.73 7.94 -1.48
C ASN A 68 -28.68 8.74 -0.70
N ARG A 69 -29.09 9.46 0.35
CA ARG A 69 -28.17 10.18 1.24
C ARG A 69 -27.29 9.22 2.03
N ILE A 70 -27.85 8.11 2.53
CA ILE A 70 -27.10 7.06 3.24
C ILE A 70 -26.07 6.41 2.31
N ILE A 71 -26.45 6.03 1.09
CA ILE A 71 -25.54 5.37 0.15
C ILE A 71 -24.41 6.33 -0.26
N LYS A 72 -24.70 7.62 -0.49
CA LYS A 72 -23.68 8.64 -0.77
C LYS A 72 -22.69 8.80 0.38
N GLU A 73 -23.18 8.83 1.62
CA GLU A 73 -22.35 8.91 2.82
C GLU A 73 -21.48 7.65 2.99
N GLN A 74 -22.04 6.46 2.74
CA GLN A 74 -21.28 5.19 2.77
C GLN A 74 -20.20 5.16 1.69
N ALA A 75 -20.51 5.56 0.46
CA ALA A 75 -19.54 5.67 -0.63
C ALA A 75 -18.41 6.65 -0.26
N ASN A 76 -18.75 7.82 0.29
CA ASN A 76 -17.75 8.80 0.75
C ASN A 76 -16.85 8.24 1.86
N ARG A 77 -17.41 7.49 2.81
CA ARG A 77 -16.62 6.81 3.86
C ARG A 77 -15.67 5.78 3.28
N LEU A 78 -16.13 4.99 2.31
CA LEU A 78 -15.29 4.01 1.62
C LEU A 78 -14.18 4.67 0.81
N ILE A 79 -14.45 5.80 0.14
CA ILE A 79 -13.43 6.61 -0.55
C ILE A 79 -12.36 7.06 0.44
N ARG A 80 -12.75 7.65 1.57
CA ARG A 80 -11.81 8.11 2.60
C ARG A 80 -10.97 6.96 3.16
N LYS A 81 -11.57 5.81 3.45
CA LYS A 81 -10.84 4.63 3.94
C LYS A 81 -9.89 4.08 2.87
N LEU A 82 -10.27 4.08 1.59
CA LEU A 82 -9.38 3.67 0.49
C LEU A 82 -8.20 4.64 0.33
N LEU A 83 -8.44 5.95 0.43
CA LEU A 83 -7.37 6.95 0.38
C LEU A 83 -6.37 6.77 1.53
N SER A 84 -6.88 6.57 2.75
CA SER A 84 -6.04 6.33 3.94
C SER A 84 -5.20 5.05 3.80
N LEU A 85 -5.78 3.96 3.29
CA LEU A 85 -5.02 2.73 3.02
C LEU A 85 -3.99 2.91 1.91
N GLY A 86 -4.32 3.69 0.87
CA GLY A 86 -3.40 4.08 -0.19
C GLY A 86 -2.20 4.84 0.34
N GLU A 87 -2.44 5.86 1.17
CA GLU A 87 -1.39 6.66 1.80
C GLU A 87 -0.50 5.82 2.72
N LYS A 88 -1.10 4.95 3.55
CA LYS A 88 -0.34 4.02 4.40
C LYS A 88 0.59 3.13 3.58
N PHE A 89 0.06 2.52 2.51
CA PHE A 89 0.84 1.65 1.64
C PHE A 89 1.98 2.39 0.93
N GLU A 90 1.74 3.58 0.38
CA GLU A 90 2.78 4.40 -0.27
C GLU A 90 3.88 4.83 0.72
N ASN A 91 3.50 5.20 1.94
CA ASN A 91 4.46 5.55 3.00
C ASN A 91 5.34 4.35 3.36
N GLU A 92 4.77 3.15 3.49
CA GLU A 92 5.55 1.94 3.77
C GLU A 92 6.52 1.58 2.63
N GLN A 93 6.11 1.74 1.37
CA GLN A 93 6.98 1.55 0.21
C GLN A 93 8.13 2.56 0.18
N MET A 94 7.82 3.83 0.47
CA MET A 94 8.83 4.90 0.54
C MET A 94 9.84 4.63 1.65
N GLU A 95 9.38 4.31 2.86
CA GLU A 95 10.24 4.01 4.01
C GLU A 95 11.14 2.81 3.73
N TYR A 96 10.60 1.74 3.13
CA TYR A 96 11.39 0.58 2.75
C TYR A 96 12.49 0.93 1.73
N LYS A 97 12.15 1.71 0.70
CA LYS A 97 13.10 2.18 -0.31
C LYS A 97 14.21 3.02 0.32
N GLU A 98 13.86 3.97 1.20
CA GLU A 98 14.84 4.80 1.89
C GLU A 98 15.79 3.98 2.77
N LYS A 99 15.27 3.05 3.57
CA LYS A 99 16.09 2.18 4.42
C LYS A 99 17.01 1.29 3.59
N THR A 100 16.52 0.75 2.48
CA THR A 100 17.32 -0.05 1.55
C THR A 100 18.47 0.78 0.96
N MET A 101 18.20 2.01 0.52
CA MET A 101 19.22 2.93 0.00
C MET A 101 20.27 3.29 1.06
N ARG A 102 19.85 3.53 2.31
CA ARG A 102 20.78 3.78 3.43
C ARG A 102 21.68 2.58 3.70
N ASN A 103 21.13 1.36 3.71
CA ASN A 103 21.91 0.14 3.89
C ASN A 103 22.93 -0.06 2.76
N TYR A 104 22.53 0.21 1.51
CA TYR A 104 23.44 0.12 0.36
C TYR A 104 24.56 1.16 0.41
N SER A 105 24.23 2.41 0.76
CA SER A 105 25.22 3.48 0.93
C SER A 105 26.20 3.17 2.08
N ALA A 106 25.71 2.64 3.20
CA ALA A 106 26.57 2.21 4.31
C ALA A 106 27.51 1.07 3.89
N TYR A 107 27.01 0.11 3.10
CA TYR A 107 27.83 -0.97 2.55
C TYR A 107 28.92 -0.44 1.62
N LEU A 108 28.58 0.46 0.69
CA LEU A 108 29.56 1.09 -0.21
C LEU A 108 30.65 1.82 0.58
N ASN A 109 30.28 2.62 1.59
CA ASN A 109 31.25 3.32 2.44
C ASN A 109 32.21 2.38 3.17
N VAL A 110 31.76 1.17 3.54
CA VAL A 110 32.60 0.14 4.16
C VAL A 110 33.50 -0.55 3.14
N CYS A 111 33.01 -0.80 1.92
CA CYS A 111 33.80 -1.40 0.84
C CYS A 111 34.83 -0.43 0.23
N GLU A 112 34.56 0.88 0.28
CA GLU A 112 35.45 1.94 -0.20
C GLU A 112 36.51 2.36 0.83
N LEU A 113 36.48 1.83 2.05
CA LEU A 113 37.59 2.00 3.00
C LEU A 113 38.84 1.31 2.42
N PRO A 114 39.93 2.05 2.17
CA PRO A 114 41.18 1.43 1.78
C PRO A 114 41.57 0.49 2.91
N LEU A 115 41.82 -0.78 2.57
CA LEU A 115 42.52 -1.72 3.44
C LEU A 115 43.95 -1.19 3.64
N PHE A 116 44.11 -0.19 4.52
CA PHE A 116 45.39 0.12 5.12
C PHE A 116 45.69 -1.01 6.10
N ILE A 117 46.30 -2.06 5.55
CA ILE A 117 47.03 -3.05 6.34
C ILE A 117 48.43 -2.45 6.50
N ASP A 118 48.74 -1.97 7.70
CA ASP A 118 50.12 -1.79 8.17
C ASP A 118 50.78 -3.16 8.39
#